data_AF-A0A355DD90-F1
#
_entry.id   AF-A0A355DD90-F1
#
_cell.length_a   1.000
_cell.length_b   1.000
_cell.length_c   1.000
_cell.angle_alpha   90.00
_cell.angle_beta   90.00
_cell.angle_gamma   90.00
#
_symmetry.space_group_name_H-M   'P 1'
#
loop_
_entity.id
_entity.type
_entity.pdbx_description
1 polymer ?
#
loop_
_entity_poly.entity_id
_entity_poly.type
_entity_poly.pdbx_seq_one_letter_code
_entity_poly.pdbx_strand_id
1 'polypeptide(L)'
;MFIRKLKSVDAFVAVDIGGTPGRGVVRLAPKILQGGAADRARSVTYALASLGRHETGVSAGINAQAQDRAEALAAFLAEVTGWDAGYRLTAGKGVAEGELGGLEGTHSDELVAVGAVAAAQAALPGLGTAATNEVGAALPAELSARGITLVDTDDPIAAEVDVLFCGSKVGSVDHDAAARLSASVVVPIGPLPITARAMAVCVRRGIVALPDFVTTAGPLLGDADTARIRVAGIIGEILDHPDGPTLGACERAEAFLSTWQEALPFGRPFAP
;
A
#
# COMPACT_ATOMS: atom_id res chain seq x y z
N MET A 1 -10.18 15.53 -0.63
CA MET A 1 -8.92 15.39 -1.40
C MET A 1 -8.65 16.61 -2.25
N PHE A 2 -7.40 17.06 -2.29
CA PHE A 2 -6.93 18.14 -3.17
C PHE A 2 -5.48 17.90 -3.60
N ILE A 3 -5.08 18.57 -4.68
CA ILE A 3 -3.69 18.60 -5.14
C ILE A 3 -3.09 19.96 -4.77
N ARG A 4 -2.04 19.95 -3.95
CA ARG A 4 -1.24 21.14 -3.66
C ARG A 4 -0.03 21.16 -4.59
N LYS A 5 -0.10 22.00 -5.63
CA LYS A 5 1.03 22.22 -6.54
C LYS A 5 2.10 23.08 -5.86
N LEU A 6 3.36 22.75 -6.12
CA LEU A 6 4.47 23.58 -5.69
C LEU A 6 4.65 24.78 -6.62
N LYS A 7 5.28 25.84 -6.11
CA LYS A 7 5.58 27.05 -6.88
C LYS A 7 7.03 27.08 -7.38
N SER A 8 7.95 26.48 -6.62
CA SER A 8 9.40 26.51 -6.89
C SER A 8 9.86 25.50 -7.94
N VAL A 9 9.08 24.44 -8.15
CA VAL A 9 9.44 23.29 -8.99
C VAL A 9 8.18 22.65 -9.57
N ASP A 10 8.28 21.97 -10.71
CA ASP A 10 7.19 21.13 -11.25
C ASP A 10 6.99 19.90 -10.36
N ALA A 11 6.26 20.10 -9.27
CA ALA A 11 5.90 19.07 -8.33
C ALA A 11 4.55 19.35 -7.70
N PHE A 12 4.03 18.34 -7.02
CA PHE A 12 2.77 18.44 -6.29
C PHE A 12 2.74 17.45 -5.12
N VAL A 13 1.84 17.73 -4.17
CA VAL A 13 1.44 16.80 -3.11
C VAL A 13 -0.05 16.56 -3.21
N ALA A 14 -0.45 15.32 -3.46
CA ALA A 14 -1.83 14.88 -3.31
C ALA A 14 -2.11 14.66 -1.82
N VAL A 15 -3.16 15.31 -1.31
CA VAL A 15 -3.56 15.26 0.10
C VAL A 15 -5.00 14.78 0.16
N ASP A 16 -5.25 13.71 0.89
CA ASP A 16 -6.59 13.12 0.93
C ASP A 16 -7.54 13.92 1.84
N ILE A 17 -7.15 14.15 3.09
CA ILE A 17 -7.87 14.95 4.09
C ILE A 17 -7.02 16.17 4.47
N GLY A 18 -7.59 17.37 4.41
CA GLY A 18 -6.89 18.62 4.72
C GLY A 18 -6.82 18.92 6.22
N GLY A 19 -5.83 19.72 6.64
CA GLY A 19 -5.74 20.23 8.01
C GLY A 19 -5.26 19.21 9.05
N THR A 20 -4.74 18.06 8.64
CA THR A 20 -4.26 16.99 9.52
C THR A 20 -2.85 16.56 9.12
N PRO A 21 -1.97 16.19 10.07
CA PRO A 21 -0.67 15.58 9.77
C PRO A 21 -0.82 14.38 8.85
N GLY A 22 0.21 14.14 8.03
CA GLY A 22 0.09 13.18 6.94
C GLY A 22 1.30 12.29 6.74
N ARG A 23 1.05 11.08 6.23
CA ARG A 23 2.09 10.12 5.85
C ARG A 23 1.96 9.68 4.41
N GLY A 24 3.07 9.34 3.79
CA GLY A 24 3.04 8.60 2.54
C GLY A 24 4.36 8.65 1.81
N VAL A 25 4.32 8.79 0.48
CA VAL A 25 5.50 8.61 -0.37
C VAL A 25 5.79 9.87 -1.19
N VAL A 26 7.05 10.06 -1.55
CA VAL A 26 7.44 10.95 -2.64
C VAL A 26 8.13 10.16 -3.76
N ARG A 27 7.78 10.46 -5.00
CA ARG A 27 8.39 9.89 -6.19
C ARG A 27 8.95 11.00 -7.07
N LEU A 28 10.02 10.72 -7.78
CA LEU A 28 10.65 11.61 -8.75
C LEU A 28 10.83 10.85 -10.08
N ALA A 29 10.28 11.38 -11.15
CA ALA A 29 10.43 10.83 -12.49
C ALA A 29 10.16 11.91 -13.55
N PRO A 30 10.47 11.68 -14.84
CA PRO A 30 10.15 12.63 -15.90
C PRO A 30 8.66 13.02 -15.97
N LYS A 31 7.77 12.12 -15.53
CA LYS A 31 6.34 12.37 -15.45
C LYS A 31 5.67 11.51 -14.38
N ILE A 32 5.02 12.16 -13.43
CA ILE A 32 4.19 11.56 -12.40
C ILE A 32 2.80 12.18 -12.50
N LEU A 33 1.79 11.31 -12.57
CA LEU A 33 0.40 11.73 -12.72
C LEU A 33 -0.23 11.99 -11.34
N GLN A 34 -1.01 13.06 -11.25
CA GLN A 34 -1.74 13.43 -10.04
C GLN A 34 -2.80 12.39 -9.65
N GLY A 35 -3.47 11.76 -10.62
CA GLY A 35 -4.48 10.72 -10.37
C GLY A 35 -3.92 9.54 -9.58
N GLY A 36 -2.83 8.92 -10.07
CA GLY A 36 -2.22 7.80 -9.34
C GLY A 36 -1.57 8.19 -8.00
N ALA A 37 -1.26 9.46 -7.78
CA ALA A 37 -0.84 9.95 -6.46
C ALA A 37 -2.04 10.14 -5.52
N ALA A 38 -3.17 10.63 -6.04
CA ALA A 38 -4.43 10.70 -5.33
C ALA A 38 -4.88 9.31 -4.85
N ASP A 39 -4.87 8.30 -5.71
CA ASP A 39 -5.26 6.93 -5.34
C ASP A 39 -4.37 6.38 -4.22
N ARG A 40 -3.05 6.63 -4.29
CA ARG A 40 -2.10 6.22 -3.26
C ARG A 40 -2.30 6.97 -1.94
N ALA A 41 -2.59 8.27 -1.99
CA ALA A 41 -2.92 9.05 -0.80
C ALA A 41 -4.18 8.47 -0.12
N ARG A 42 -5.21 8.11 -0.90
CA ARG A 42 -6.42 7.47 -0.36
C ARG A 42 -6.13 6.13 0.31
N SER A 43 -5.33 5.27 -0.32
CA SER A 43 -4.92 3.98 0.26
C SER A 43 -4.18 4.18 1.60
N VAL A 44 -3.25 5.16 1.69
CA VAL A 44 -2.56 5.44 2.95
C VAL A 44 -3.51 6.00 4.03
N THR A 45 -4.48 6.85 3.68
CA THR A 45 -5.50 7.29 4.66
C THR A 45 -6.25 6.11 5.25
N TYR A 46 -6.63 5.14 4.42
CA TYR A 46 -7.36 3.95 4.88
C TYR A 46 -6.47 3.06 5.75
N ALA A 47 -5.18 2.93 5.42
CA ALA A 47 -4.21 2.26 6.29
C ALA A 47 -4.15 2.91 7.69
N LEU A 48 -4.00 4.24 7.74
CA LEU A 48 -3.93 4.99 8.99
C LEU A 48 -5.24 4.89 9.79
N ALA A 49 -6.38 4.94 9.12
CA ALA A 49 -7.69 4.79 9.74
C ALA A 49 -7.93 3.37 10.28
N SER A 50 -7.55 2.32 9.54
CA SER A 50 -7.60 0.93 10.04
C SER A 50 -6.72 0.70 11.28
N LEU A 51 -5.71 1.56 11.49
CA LEU A 51 -4.85 1.57 12.67
C LEU A 51 -5.35 2.50 13.79
N GLY A 52 -6.43 3.27 13.56
CA GLY A 52 -7.00 4.19 14.54
C GLY A 52 -6.21 5.50 14.70
N ARG A 53 -5.58 6.00 13.63
CA ARG A 53 -4.73 7.21 13.67
C ARG A 53 -5.45 8.41 13.04
N HIS A 54 -5.51 9.53 13.75
CA HIS A 54 -5.98 10.82 13.21
C HIS A 54 -4.91 11.47 12.31
N GLU A 55 -4.61 10.81 11.20
CA GLU A 55 -3.62 11.22 10.20
C GLU A 55 -4.19 11.01 8.78
N THR A 56 -3.70 11.76 7.80
CA THR A 56 -4.09 11.62 6.38
C THR A 56 -3.02 10.90 5.58
N GLY A 57 -3.41 10.22 4.50
CA GLY A 57 -2.48 9.84 3.46
C GLY A 57 -2.11 11.04 2.58
N VAL A 58 -0.84 11.06 2.17
CA VAL A 58 -0.29 12.00 1.19
C VAL A 58 0.54 11.26 0.14
N SER A 59 0.60 11.78 -1.09
CA SER A 59 1.51 11.26 -2.11
C SER A 59 2.05 12.38 -2.98
N ALA A 60 3.36 12.50 -3.02
CA ALA A 60 4.05 13.54 -3.78
C ALA A 60 4.64 13.01 -5.09
N GLY A 61 4.62 13.89 -6.10
CA GLY A 61 5.29 13.67 -7.38
C GLY A 61 6.14 14.87 -7.74
N ILE A 62 7.41 14.61 -8.08
CA ILE A 62 8.37 15.59 -8.59
C ILE A 62 8.63 15.23 -10.06
N ASN A 63 8.27 16.12 -10.98
CA ASN A 63 8.50 15.95 -12.41
C ASN A 63 9.83 16.58 -12.79
N ALA A 64 10.85 15.75 -12.99
CA ALA A 64 12.18 16.20 -13.36
C ALA A 64 12.88 15.15 -14.23
N GLN A 65 13.71 15.62 -15.16
CA GLN A 65 14.62 14.76 -15.90
C GLN A 65 15.81 14.37 -15.00
N ALA A 66 16.57 13.35 -15.42
CA ALA A 66 17.68 12.83 -14.63
C ALA A 66 18.74 13.91 -14.31
N GLN A 67 19.02 14.81 -15.27
CA GLN A 67 20.00 15.88 -15.06
C GLN A 67 19.57 16.96 -14.05
N ASP A 68 18.25 17.17 -13.89
CA ASP A 68 17.69 18.22 -13.03
C ASP A 68 17.23 17.66 -11.66
N ARG A 69 17.42 16.35 -11.44
CA ARG A 69 16.90 15.60 -10.30
C ARG A 69 17.26 16.23 -8.96
N ALA A 70 18.54 16.52 -8.73
CA ALA A 70 19.03 17.00 -7.44
C ALA A 70 18.47 18.38 -7.10
N GLU A 71 18.45 19.29 -8.09
CA GLU A 71 17.88 20.64 -7.93
C GLU A 71 16.37 20.57 -7.66
N ALA A 72 15.64 19.75 -8.42
CA ALA A 72 14.20 19.59 -8.25
C ALA A 72 13.84 19.01 -6.88
N LEU A 73 14.59 18.03 -6.39
CA LEU A 73 14.40 17.46 -5.06
C LEU A 73 14.68 18.49 -3.96
N ALA A 74 15.77 19.26 -4.06
CA ALA A 74 16.10 20.30 -3.10
C ALA A 74 15.01 21.40 -3.04
N ALA A 75 14.53 21.86 -4.20
CA ALA A 75 13.45 22.84 -4.29
C ALA A 75 12.13 22.32 -3.69
N PHE A 76 11.82 21.04 -3.93
CA PHE A 76 10.67 20.37 -3.32
C PHE A 76 10.76 20.34 -1.80
N LEU A 77 11.89 19.88 -1.24
CA LEU A 77 12.07 19.75 0.21
C LEU A 77 12.00 21.10 0.91
N ALA A 78 12.62 22.13 0.32
CA ALA A 78 12.58 23.48 0.87
C ALA A 78 11.14 24.02 0.95
N GLU A 79 10.35 23.86 -0.11
CA GLU A 79 8.97 24.35 -0.13
C GLU A 79 8.06 23.55 0.81
N VAL A 80 8.12 22.21 0.79
CA VAL A 80 7.23 21.35 1.59
C VAL A 80 7.53 21.46 3.09
N THR A 81 8.80 21.58 3.48
CA THR A 81 9.17 21.81 4.89
C THR A 81 8.59 23.13 5.40
N GLY A 82 8.54 24.17 4.55
CA GLY A 82 7.97 25.47 4.90
C GLY A 82 6.44 25.49 5.04
N TRP A 83 5.73 24.41 4.73
CA TRP A 83 4.28 24.35 4.89
C TRP A 83 3.81 24.07 6.31
N ASP A 84 4.71 23.61 7.20
CA ASP A 84 4.42 23.24 8.59
C ASP A 84 3.18 22.33 8.75
N ALA A 85 2.99 21.41 7.79
CA ALA A 85 1.81 20.56 7.70
C ALA A 85 1.97 19.22 8.45
N GLY A 86 3.12 18.96 9.08
CA GLY A 86 3.40 17.73 9.80
C GLY A 86 3.50 16.49 8.89
N TYR A 87 3.98 16.64 7.66
CA TYR A 87 4.10 15.53 6.72
C TYR A 87 5.35 14.68 6.96
N ARG A 88 5.20 13.35 6.91
CA ARG A 88 6.29 12.38 6.89
C ARG A 88 6.21 11.55 5.60
N LEU A 89 7.25 11.61 4.79
CA LEU A 89 7.31 11.03 3.45
C LEU A 89 8.41 9.98 3.39
N THR A 90 8.14 8.84 2.78
CA THR A 90 9.15 7.83 2.47
C THR A 90 9.66 8.00 1.05
N ALA A 91 10.92 7.62 0.84
CA ALA A 91 11.52 7.53 -0.48
C ALA A 91 10.78 6.52 -1.36
N GLY A 92 10.42 6.93 -2.57
CA GLY A 92 9.89 6.06 -3.63
C GLY A 92 10.74 6.16 -4.88
N LYS A 93 10.22 5.66 -6.01
CA LYS A 93 10.92 5.70 -7.31
C LYS A 93 11.59 7.06 -7.57
N GLY A 94 12.90 7.04 -7.82
CA GLY A 94 13.73 8.23 -8.14
C GLY A 94 14.23 9.03 -6.94
N VAL A 95 13.87 8.62 -5.72
CA VAL A 95 14.32 9.17 -4.44
C VAL A 95 15.00 8.05 -3.66
N ALA A 96 16.18 8.30 -3.12
CA ALA A 96 16.90 7.37 -2.26
C ALA A 96 16.59 7.64 -0.79
N GLU A 97 16.75 6.60 0.03
CA GLU A 97 16.60 6.71 1.48
C GLU A 97 17.57 7.75 2.06
N GLY A 98 17.07 8.58 2.99
CA GLY A 98 17.85 9.61 3.67
C GLY A 98 17.93 10.94 2.91
N GLU A 99 17.45 11.01 1.67
CA GLU A 99 17.44 12.25 0.90
C GLU A 99 16.28 13.20 1.29
N LEU A 100 15.30 12.77 2.09
CA LEU A 100 14.16 13.62 2.47
C LEU A 100 14.39 14.44 3.74
N GLY A 101 15.55 14.27 4.39
CA GLY A 101 15.93 15.03 5.57
C GLY A 101 14.84 15.00 6.67
N GLY A 102 14.41 16.17 7.13
CA GLY A 102 13.41 16.29 8.21
C GLY A 102 12.02 15.74 7.86
N LEU A 103 11.71 15.55 6.58
CA LEU A 103 10.45 14.95 6.12
C LEU A 103 10.49 13.43 6.11
N GLU A 104 11.66 12.78 6.24
CA GLU A 104 11.80 11.33 6.05
C GLU A 104 10.93 10.53 7.04
N GLY A 105 10.06 9.69 6.51
CA GLY A 105 9.27 8.71 7.26
C GLY A 105 9.99 7.37 7.34
N THR A 106 9.54 6.51 8.24
CA THR A 106 10.04 5.13 8.30
C THR A 106 9.40 4.29 7.20
N HIS A 107 10.23 3.60 6.42
CA HIS A 107 9.85 2.53 5.50
C HIS A 107 10.66 1.28 5.83
N SER A 108 10.11 0.10 5.62
CA SER A 108 10.84 -1.17 5.78
C SER A 108 10.14 -2.25 4.97
N ASP A 109 10.84 -2.81 3.99
CA ASP A 109 10.34 -3.93 3.19
C ASP A 109 10.19 -5.19 4.05
N GLU A 110 11.02 -5.35 5.08
CA GLU A 110 10.92 -6.42 6.08
C GLU A 110 9.60 -6.33 6.84
N LEU A 111 9.22 -5.15 7.32
CA LEU A 111 7.94 -4.97 8.03
C LEU A 111 6.74 -5.14 7.09
N VAL A 112 6.87 -4.77 5.81
CA VAL A 112 5.83 -5.09 4.80
C VAL A 112 5.70 -6.60 4.64
N ALA A 113 6.81 -7.32 4.48
CA ALA A 113 6.82 -8.79 4.37
C ALA A 113 6.22 -9.46 5.62
N VAL A 114 6.59 -9.01 6.82
CA VAL A 114 6.03 -9.50 8.09
C VAL A 114 4.51 -9.32 8.13
N GLY A 115 4.01 -8.13 7.80
CA GLY A 115 2.57 -7.84 7.77
C GLY A 115 1.85 -8.71 6.74
N ALA A 116 2.37 -8.81 5.53
CA ALA A 116 1.75 -9.58 4.45
C ALA A 116 1.71 -11.09 4.76
N VAL A 117 2.80 -11.67 5.27
CA VAL A 117 2.84 -13.09 5.64
C VAL A 117 1.90 -13.36 6.82
N ALA A 118 1.81 -12.46 7.80
CA ALA A 118 0.85 -12.57 8.89
C ALA A 118 -0.60 -12.54 8.38
N ALA A 119 -0.90 -11.66 7.43
CA ALA A 119 -2.21 -11.58 6.78
C ALA A 119 -2.55 -12.86 6.03
N ALA A 120 -1.60 -13.42 5.29
CA ALA A 120 -1.75 -14.68 4.58
C ALA A 120 -2.08 -15.83 5.55
N GLN A 121 -1.34 -15.95 6.66
CA GLN A 121 -1.55 -16.98 7.67
C GLN A 121 -2.89 -16.83 8.41
N ALA A 122 -3.36 -15.60 8.61
CA ALA A 122 -4.67 -15.34 9.18
C ALA A 122 -5.81 -15.75 8.23
N ALA A 123 -5.65 -15.50 6.93
CA ALA A 123 -6.64 -15.84 5.91
C ALA A 123 -6.65 -17.34 5.56
N LEU A 124 -5.48 -17.99 5.58
CA LEU A 124 -5.33 -19.41 5.26
C LEU A 124 -4.39 -20.10 6.27
N PRO A 125 -4.94 -20.56 7.41
CA PRO A 125 -4.17 -21.32 8.38
C PRO A 125 -3.56 -22.58 7.75
N GLY A 126 -2.27 -22.81 7.96
CA GLY A 126 -1.57 -23.99 7.44
C GLY A 126 -1.09 -23.89 6.00
N LEU A 127 -1.08 -22.70 5.38
CA LEU A 127 -0.49 -22.48 4.06
C LEU A 127 0.98 -22.96 4.03
N GLY A 128 1.38 -23.64 2.96
CA GLY A 128 2.71 -24.24 2.80
C GLY A 128 3.48 -23.74 1.59
N THR A 129 2.78 -23.21 0.58
CA THR A 129 3.35 -22.76 -0.69
C THR A 129 2.91 -21.35 -1.05
N ALA A 130 3.82 -20.60 -1.64
CA ALA A 130 3.55 -19.25 -2.12
C ALA A 130 4.20 -19.01 -3.48
N ALA A 131 3.65 -18.07 -4.24
CA ALA A 131 4.31 -17.46 -5.39
C ALA A 131 4.30 -15.94 -5.22
N THR A 132 5.22 -15.24 -5.89
CA THR A 132 5.25 -13.78 -5.89
C THR A 132 5.52 -13.25 -7.28
N ASN A 133 4.87 -12.13 -7.65
CA ASN A 133 5.17 -11.41 -8.88
C ASN A 133 6.16 -10.25 -8.69
N GLU A 134 6.71 -10.12 -7.49
CA GLU A 134 7.58 -9.02 -7.06
C GLU A 134 9.02 -9.54 -6.84
N VAL A 135 10.01 -8.66 -6.96
CA VAL A 135 11.43 -8.99 -6.81
C VAL A 135 12.00 -8.30 -5.58
N GLY A 136 12.33 -9.08 -4.55
CA GLY A 136 12.95 -8.57 -3.34
C GLY A 136 13.41 -9.69 -2.42
N ALA A 137 14.22 -9.36 -1.40
CA ALA A 137 14.74 -10.34 -0.45
C ALA A 137 13.90 -10.48 0.83
N ALA A 138 13.13 -9.45 1.20
CA ALA A 138 12.37 -9.40 2.45
C ALA A 138 11.27 -10.47 2.52
N LEU A 139 10.46 -10.60 1.47
CA LEU A 139 9.39 -11.60 1.41
C LEU A 139 9.92 -13.04 1.45
N PRO A 140 10.90 -13.45 0.60
CA PRO A 140 11.50 -14.79 0.69
C PRO A 140 12.08 -15.10 2.08
N ALA A 141 12.71 -14.12 2.73
CA ALA A 141 13.27 -14.30 4.07
C ALA A 141 12.18 -14.56 5.13
N GLU A 142 11.10 -13.78 5.15
CA GLU A 142 9.99 -14.01 6.09
C GLU A 142 9.26 -15.34 5.79
N LEU A 143 9.01 -15.67 4.52
CA LEU A 143 8.39 -16.95 4.15
C LEU A 143 9.22 -18.15 4.64
N SER A 144 10.53 -18.11 4.41
CA SER A 144 11.47 -19.15 4.87
C SER A 144 11.47 -19.28 6.40
N ALA A 145 11.47 -18.15 7.12
CA ALA A 145 11.39 -18.14 8.59
C ALA A 145 10.08 -18.75 9.12
N ARG A 146 9.03 -18.80 8.30
CA ARG A 146 7.72 -19.43 8.60
C ARG A 146 7.57 -20.85 8.07
N GLY A 147 8.59 -21.39 7.40
CA GLY A 147 8.52 -22.70 6.76
C GLY A 147 7.61 -22.76 5.54
N ILE A 148 7.34 -21.61 4.91
CA ILE A 148 6.53 -21.51 3.69
C ILE A 148 7.48 -21.55 2.49
N THR A 149 7.21 -22.44 1.55
CA THR A 149 8.01 -22.61 0.34
C THR A 149 7.60 -21.60 -0.71
N LEU A 150 8.50 -20.70 -1.10
CA LEU A 150 8.32 -19.86 -2.28
C LEU A 150 8.64 -20.69 -3.53
N VAL A 151 7.65 -20.87 -4.39
CA VAL A 151 7.77 -21.61 -5.65
C VAL A 151 8.42 -20.71 -6.70
N ASP A 152 9.52 -21.20 -7.29
CA ASP A 152 10.17 -20.56 -8.43
C ASP A 152 9.39 -20.83 -9.71
N THR A 153 8.93 -19.77 -10.38
CA THR A 153 8.04 -19.86 -11.54
C THR A 153 8.06 -18.57 -12.36
N ASP A 154 8.01 -18.72 -13.69
CA ASP A 154 7.92 -17.60 -14.62
C ASP A 154 6.49 -17.02 -14.74
N ASP A 155 5.46 -17.76 -14.32
CA ASP A 155 4.07 -17.27 -14.23
C ASP A 155 3.49 -17.46 -12.82
N PRO A 156 3.85 -16.57 -11.87
CA PRO A 156 3.34 -16.61 -10.50
C PRO A 156 1.82 -16.56 -10.39
N ILE A 157 1.13 -15.99 -11.39
CA ILE A 157 -0.33 -15.83 -11.36
C ILE A 157 -1.03 -17.16 -11.59
N ALA A 158 -0.51 -17.98 -12.52
CA ALA A 158 -1.10 -19.29 -12.83
C ALA A 158 -0.55 -20.44 -11.95
N ALA A 159 0.51 -20.19 -11.18
CA ALA A 159 1.16 -21.18 -10.35
C ALA A 159 0.20 -21.82 -9.33
N GLU A 160 0.22 -23.15 -9.24
CA GLU A 160 -0.53 -23.92 -8.25
C GLU A 160 0.15 -23.79 -6.88
N VAL A 161 -0.26 -22.78 -6.12
CA VAL A 161 0.24 -22.46 -4.77
C VAL A 161 -0.93 -22.08 -3.87
N ASP A 162 -0.71 -22.08 -2.55
CA ASP A 162 -1.75 -21.66 -1.61
C ASP A 162 -2.04 -20.16 -1.72
N VAL A 163 -0.97 -19.36 -1.84
CA VAL A 163 -1.02 -17.89 -1.77
C VAL A 163 -0.20 -17.23 -2.88
N LEU A 164 -0.79 -16.22 -3.53
CA LEU A 164 -0.06 -15.28 -4.38
C LEU A 164 0.22 -13.98 -3.62
N PHE A 165 1.50 -13.61 -3.47
CA PHE A 165 1.89 -12.28 -3.06
C PHE A 165 2.03 -11.38 -4.30
N CYS A 166 1.40 -10.20 -4.31
CA CYS A 166 1.40 -9.32 -5.47
C CYS A 166 1.76 -7.87 -5.14
N GLY A 167 2.62 -7.26 -5.95
CA GLY A 167 3.11 -5.90 -5.68
C GLY A 167 3.95 -5.24 -6.76
N SER A 168 4.22 -5.93 -7.87
CA SER A 168 5.13 -5.43 -8.93
C SER A 168 4.72 -4.09 -9.54
N LYS A 169 3.41 -3.83 -9.64
CA LYS A 169 2.84 -2.56 -10.06
C LYS A 169 1.38 -2.44 -9.62
N VAL A 170 0.89 -1.20 -9.65
CA VAL A 170 -0.55 -0.89 -9.58
C VAL A 170 -1.28 -1.67 -10.67
N GLY A 171 -2.38 -2.34 -10.30
CA GLY A 171 -3.18 -3.16 -11.21
C GLY A 171 -2.43 -4.36 -11.80
N SER A 172 -1.38 -4.86 -11.15
CA SER A 172 -0.68 -6.09 -11.58
C SER A 172 -1.57 -7.34 -11.58
N VAL A 173 -2.66 -7.33 -10.82
CA VAL A 173 -3.74 -8.33 -10.85
C VAL A 173 -5.00 -7.65 -11.37
N ASP A 174 -5.20 -7.75 -12.68
CA ASP A 174 -6.45 -7.36 -13.35
C ASP A 174 -7.43 -8.53 -13.44
N HIS A 175 -8.56 -8.31 -14.10
CA HIS A 175 -9.61 -9.31 -14.26
C HIS A 175 -9.19 -10.55 -15.06
N ASP A 176 -8.27 -10.41 -16.02
CA ASP A 176 -7.76 -11.52 -16.83
C ASP A 176 -6.77 -12.35 -16.01
N ALA A 177 -5.86 -11.68 -15.29
CA ALA A 177 -5.02 -12.31 -14.28
C ALA A 177 -5.85 -13.04 -13.21
N ALA A 178 -6.89 -12.38 -12.68
CA ALA A 178 -7.77 -12.97 -11.66
C ALA A 178 -8.55 -14.18 -12.17
N ALA A 179 -8.84 -14.26 -13.48
CA ALA A 179 -9.47 -15.43 -14.09
C ALA A 179 -8.52 -16.63 -14.18
N ARG A 180 -7.20 -16.40 -14.21
CA ARG A 180 -6.16 -17.44 -14.28
C ARG A 180 -5.60 -17.87 -12.92
N LEU A 181 -5.92 -17.15 -11.84
CA LEU A 181 -5.42 -17.48 -10.50
C LEU A 181 -5.72 -18.93 -10.12
N SER A 182 -4.67 -19.64 -9.70
CA SER A 182 -4.77 -20.97 -9.08
C SER A 182 -4.66 -20.90 -7.54
N ALA A 183 -4.18 -19.78 -6.99
CA ALA A 183 -4.10 -19.56 -5.56
C ALA A 183 -5.47 -19.32 -4.90
N SER A 184 -5.58 -19.70 -3.62
CA SER A 184 -6.80 -19.50 -2.82
C SER A 184 -6.84 -18.11 -2.17
N VAL A 185 -5.66 -17.51 -1.92
CA VAL A 185 -5.53 -16.17 -1.34
C VAL A 185 -4.59 -15.31 -2.18
N VAL A 186 -4.95 -14.05 -2.39
CA VAL A 186 -4.10 -13.03 -2.99
C VAL A 186 -3.78 -11.95 -1.96
N VAL A 187 -2.49 -11.73 -1.72
CA VAL A 187 -1.99 -10.85 -0.66
C VAL A 187 -1.15 -9.73 -1.27
N PRO A 188 -1.61 -8.48 -1.22
CA PRO A 188 -0.79 -7.36 -1.65
C PRO A 188 0.46 -7.16 -0.79
N ILE A 189 1.59 -6.84 -1.43
CA ILE A 189 2.84 -6.36 -0.80
C ILE A 189 3.28 -5.00 -1.33
N GLY A 190 2.47 -4.40 -2.19
CA GLY A 190 2.65 -3.05 -2.72
C GLY A 190 1.31 -2.32 -2.81
N PRO A 191 1.33 -1.03 -3.19
CA PRO A 191 0.11 -0.23 -3.27
C PRO A 191 -0.73 -0.60 -4.50
N LEU A 192 -2.04 -0.78 -4.29
CA LEU A 192 -3.07 -0.92 -5.32
C LEU A 192 -2.80 -1.99 -6.39
N PRO A 193 -2.31 -3.20 -6.06
CA PRO A 193 -1.95 -4.18 -7.09
C PRO A 193 -3.18 -4.88 -7.70
N ILE A 194 -4.33 -4.87 -7.02
CA ILE A 194 -5.55 -5.56 -7.46
C ILE A 194 -6.58 -4.54 -7.96
N THR A 195 -7.06 -4.70 -9.19
CA THR A 195 -8.12 -3.84 -9.75
C THR A 195 -9.49 -4.13 -9.14
N ALA A 196 -10.39 -3.14 -9.15
CA ALA A 196 -11.78 -3.34 -8.72
C ALA A 196 -12.45 -4.53 -9.43
N ARG A 197 -12.21 -4.67 -10.74
CA ARG A 197 -12.76 -5.77 -11.54
C ARG A 197 -12.16 -7.12 -11.16
N ALA A 198 -10.86 -7.17 -10.85
CA ALA A 198 -10.20 -8.37 -10.35
C ALA A 198 -10.78 -8.83 -9.01
N MET A 199 -11.01 -7.93 -8.05
CA MET A 199 -11.66 -8.29 -6.79
C MET A 199 -13.04 -8.92 -7.01
N ALA A 200 -13.85 -8.36 -7.91
CA ALA A 200 -15.15 -8.95 -8.24
C ALA A 200 -15.02 -10.36 -8.89
N VAL A 201 -13.96 -10.60 -9.68
CA VAL A 201 -13.65 -11.95 -10.20
C VAL A 201 -13.26 -12.88 -9.06
N CYS A 202 -12.38 -12.45 -8.15
CA CYS A 202 -11.94 -13.24 -7.00
C CYS A 202 -13.13 -13.67 -6.14
N VAL A 203 -14.02 -12.74 -5.77
CA VAL A 203 -15.24 -13.04 -5.00
C VAL A 203 -16.10 -14.09 -5.70
N ARG A 204 -16.37 -13.95 -7.01
CA ARG A 204 -17.15 -14.96 -7.76
C ARG A 204 -16.49 -16.33 -7.83
N ARG A 205 -15.16 -16.38 -7.76
CA ARG A 205 -14.37 -17.63 -7.81
C ARG A 205 -14.09 -18.20 -6.41
N GLY A 206 -14.54 -17.56 -5.34
CA GLY A 206 -14.22 -17.96 -3.97
C GLY A 206 -12.75 -17.76 -3.59
N ILE A 207 -12.04 -16.87 -4.28
CA ILE A 207 -10.65 -16.50 -3.99
C ILE A 207 -10.65 -15.31 -3.03
N VAL A 208 -9.89 -15.41 -1.95
CA VAL A 208 -9.76 -14.36 -0.93
C VAL A 208 -8.75 -13.32 -1.39
N ALA A 209 -9.19 -12.13 -1.78
CA ALA A 209 -8.31 -11.01 -2.10
C ALA A 209 -8.21 -10.05 -0.90
N LEU A 210 -7.03 -9.93 -0.29
CA LEU A 210 -6.82 -9.11 0.90
C LEU A 210 -6.60 -7.61 0.58
N PRO A 211 -6.96 -6.69 1.49
CA PRO A 211 -6.75 -5.24 1.33
C PRO A 211 -5.29 -4.83 1.44
N ASP A 212 -4.77 -4.13 0.44
CA ASP A 212 -3.38 -3.66 0.39
C ASP A 212 -3.02 -2.74 1.56
N PHE A 213 -3.89 -1.79 1.87
CA PHE A 213 -3.70 -0.82 2.93
C PHE A 213 -3.66 -1.43 4.34
N VAL A 214 -4.02 -2.71 4.50
CA VAL A 214 -3.82 -3.47 5.75
C VAL A 214 -2.58 -4.36 5.64
N THR A 215 -2.43 -5.13 4.56
CA THR A 215 -1.32 -6.09 4.42
C THR A 215 0.04 -5.41 4.39
N THR A 216 0.12 -4.18 3.86
CA THR A 216 1.36 -3.39 3.81
C THR A 216 1.52 -2.42 4.99
N ALA A 217 0.70 -2.51 6.05
CA ALA A 217 0.70 -1.55 7.16
C ALA A 217 1.87 -1.73 8.13
N GLY A 218 2.70 -2.77 7.99
CA GLY A 218 3.80 -3.10 8.90
C GLY A 218 4.72 -1.91 9.27
N PRO A 219 5.24 -1.12 8.32
CA PRO A 219 6.09 0.03 8.63
C PRO A 219 5.41 1.11 9.49
N LEU A 220 4.07 1.19 9.48
CA LEU A 220 3.31 2.13 10.31
C LEU A 220 3.20 1.68 11.77
N LEU A 221 3.54 0.42 12.07
CA LEU A 221 3.40 -0.24 13.36
C LEU A 221 4.73 -0.34 14.15
N GLY A 222 5.85 -0.01 13.51
CA GLY A 222 7.15 0.21 14.17
C GLY A 222 8.02 -1.03 14.33
N ASP A 223 7.45 -2.17 14.74
CA ASP A 223 8.20 -3.42 14.95
C ASP A 223 7.46 -4.66 14.40
N ALA A 224 8.20 -5.76 14.24
CA ALA A 224 7.72 -6.98 13.58
C ALA A 224 6.63 -7.71 14.38
N ASP A 225 6.71 -7.72 15.71
CA ASP A 225 5.74 -8.44 16.55
C ASP A 225 4.41 -7.69 16.57
N THR A 226 4.47 -6.36 16.75
CA THR A 226 3.30 -5.49 16.64
C THR A 226 2.70 -5.57 15.24
N ALA A 227 3.52 -5.52 14.18
CA ALA A 227 3.08 -5.66 12.80
C ALA A 227 2.29 -6.95 12.58
N ARG A 228 2.86 -8.09 13.01
CA ARG A 228 2.25 -9.41 12.87
C ARG A 228 0.92 -9.52 13.60
N ILE A 229 0.88 -9.14 14.88
CA ILE A 229 -0.32 -9.26 15.71
C ILE A 229 -1.42 -8.35 15.17
N ARG A 230 -1.11 -7.09 14.87
CA ARG A 230 -2.11 -6.10 14.48
C ARG A 230 -2.65 -6.36 13.07
N VAL A 231 -1.79 -6.71 12.11
CA VAL A 231 -2.24 -7.04 10.75
C VAL A 231 -3.09 -8.30 10.77
N ALA A 232 -2.64 -9.39 11.40
CA ALA A 232 -3.42 -10.62 11.49
C ALA A 232 -4.77 -10.40 12.20
N GLY A 233 -4.78 -9.61 13.28
CA GLY A 233 -6.00 -9.24 13.99
C GLY A 233 -7.01 -8.52 13.09
N ILE A 234 -6.57 -7.50 12.34
CA ILE A 234 -7.45 -6.78 11.41
C ILE A 234 -7.98 -7.73 10.33
N ILE A 235 -7.13 -8.60 9.75
CA ILE A 235 -7.57 -9.58 8.76
C ILE A 235 -8.63 -10.52 9.34
N GLY A 236 -8.43 -11.04 10.55
CA GLY A 236 -9.41 -11.91 11.21
C GLY A 236 -10.77 -11.24 11.45
N GLU A 237 -10.81 -9.93 11.69
CA GLU A 237 -12.05 -9.17 11.86
C GLU A 237 -12.85 -8.99 10.56
N ILE A 238 -12.17 -8.94 9.41
CA ILE A 238 -12.78 -8.62 8.11
C ILE A 238 -12.92 -9.83 7.19
N LEU A 239 -12.30 -10.96 7.51
CA LEU A 239 -12.15 -12.10 6.59
C LEU A 239 -13.50 -12.60 6.06
N ASP A 240 -14.47 -12.73 6.97
CA ASP A 240 -15.80 -13.28 6.70
C ASP A 240 -16.81 -12.22 6.23
N HIS A 241 -16.34 -11.03 5.84
CA HIS A 241 -17.21 -9.99 5.31
C HIS A 241 -17.92 -10.49 4.03
N PRO A 242 -19.26 -10.34 3.92
CA PRO A 242 -20.05 -10.97 2.84
C PRO A 242 -19.62 -10.54 1.43
N ASP A 243 -19.15 -9.30 1.28
CA ASP A 243 -18.66 -8.75 0.01
C ASP A 243 -17.13 -8.86 -0.15
N GLY A 244 -16.49 -9.64 0.71
CA GLY A 244 -15.04 -9.87 0.75
C GLY A 244 -14.28 -8.94 1.70
N PRO A 245 -13.07 -9.34 2.13
CA PRO A 245 -12.33 -8.66 3.20
C PRO A 245 -11.90 -7.25 2.84
N THR A 246 -11.58 -6.95 1.58
CA THR A 246 -11.24 -5.58 1.20
C THR A 246 -12.38 -4.60 1.45
N LEU A 247 -13.63 -5.03 1.24
CA LEU A 247 -14.78 -4.19 1.57
C LEU A 247 -14.92 -4.04 3.09
N GLY A 248 -14.82 -5.13 3.84
CA GLY A 248 -14.85 -5.08 5.31
C GLY A 248 -13.77 -4.15 5.90
N ALA A 249 -12.58 -4.11 5.31
CA ALA A 249 -11.52 -3.19 5.70
C ALA A 249 -11.84 -1.73 5.38
N CYS A 250 -12.52 -1.46 4.26
CA CYS A 250 -12.99 -0.12 3.93
C CYS A 250 -14.00 0.35 4.98
N GLU A 251 -14.99 -0.49 5.32
CA GLU A 251 -16.00 -0.14 6.32
C GLU A 251 -15.39 0.07 7.71
N ARG A 252 -14.41 -0.75 8.09
CA ARG A 252 -13.62 -0.54 9.31
C ARG A 252 -12.94 0.83 9.32
N ALA A 253 -12.25 1.18 8.24
CA ALA A 253 -11.55 2.46 8.12
C ALA A 253 -12.53 3.63 8.16
N GLU A 254 -13.64 3.54 7.40
CA GLU A 254 -14.71 4.55 7.32
C GLU A 254 -15.40 4.77 8.67
N ALA A 255 -15.64 3.71 9.44
CA ALA A 255 -16.17 3.81 10.79
C ALA A 255 -15.27 4.64 11.70
N PHE A 256 -13.94 4.44 11.62
CA PHE A 256 -12.99 5.26 12.36
C PHE A 256 -12.93 6.70 11.83
N LEU A 257 -12.86 6.91 10.51
CA LEU A 257 -12.86 8.24 9.92
C LEU A 257 -14.08 9.07 10.33
N SER A 258 -15.25 8.44 10.42
CA SER A 258 -16.51 9.08 10.83
C SER A 258 -16.50 9.60 12.27
N THR A 259 -15.52 9.19 13.10
CA THR A 259 -15.38 9.69 14.47
C THR A 259 -14.78 11.10 14.53
N TRP A 260 -14.13 11.57 13.46
CA TRP A 260 -13.42 12.85 13.42
C TRP A 260 -13.51 13.60 12.08
N GLN A 261 -14.26 13.08 11.10
CA GLN A 261 -14.58 13.76 9.85
C GLN A 261 -16.09 13.95 9.71
N GLU A 262 -16.52 15.15 9.30
CA GLU A 262 -17.95 15.44 9.06
C GLU A 262 -18.51 14.67 7.85
N ALA A 263 -17.65 14.38 6.86
CA ALA A 263 -18.00 13.62 5.67
C ALA A 263 -16.84 12.70 5.27
N LEU A 264 -17.19 11.49 4.83
CA LEU A 264 -16.21 10.53 4.37
C LEU A 264 -15.57 10.98 3.04
N PRO A 265 -14.28 10.65 2.81
CA PRO A 265 -13.64 10.89 1.52
C PRO A 265 -14.41 10.21 0.37
N PHE A 266 -14.67 10.93 -0.72
CA PHE A 266 -15.40 10.39 -1.86
C PHE A 266 -14.60 9.26 -2.55
N GLY A 267 -15.12 8.03 -2.52
CA GLY A 267 -14.53 6.85 -3.13
C GLY A 267 -13.69 5.99 -2.18
N ARG A 268 -13.56 4.70 -2.49
CA ARG A 268 -12.73 3.74 -1.75
C ARG A 268 -11.38 3.52 -2.43
N PRO A 269 -10.34 3.03 -1.71
CA PRO A 269 -8.99 2.83 -2.25
C PRO A 269 -8.90 1.60 -3.16
N PHE A 270 -9.67 1.59 -4.25
CA PHE A 270 -9.57 0.56 -5.27
C PHE A 270 -8.68 1.03 -6.42
N ALA A 271 -7.86 0.12 -6.95
CA ALA A 271 -7.16 0.43 -8.19
C ALA A 271 -8.20 0.55 -9.33
N PRO A 272 -8.07 1.59 -10.19
CA PRO A 272 -8.99 1.82 -11.30
C PRO A 272 -9.06 0.65 -12.29
#